data_AF-A0A392P632-F1
#
_entry.id   AF-A0A392P632-F1
#
_cell.length_a   1.000
_cell.length_b   1.000
_cell.length_c   1.000
_cell.angle_alpha   90.00
_cell.angle_beta   90.00
_cell.angle_gamma   90.00
#
_symmetry.space_group_name_H-M   'P 1'
#
loop_
_entity.id
_entity.type
_entity.pdbx_description
1 polymer ?
#
loop_
_entity_poly.entity_id
_entity_poly.type
_entity_poly.pdbx_seq_one_letter_code
_entity_poly.pdbx_strand_id
1 'polypeptide(L)'
;DVNDWSRDLLKENLVIDHQRGNIEKIFINNYVRTDRSHGFRALMVMEDHSLLLVQQGEIVWSREDGLASVVDVTTSELPVEKEGVSVAKVEQNLFEWLKVCPLYV
;
A
#
# COMPACT_ATOMS: atom_id res chain seq x y z
N ASP A 1 27.28 -25.13 -25.11
CA ASP A 1 27.15 -23.72 -24.75
C ASP A 1 26.17 -23.55 -23.61
N VAL A 2 26.73 -23.28 -22.43
CA VAL A 2 26.04 -23.25 -21.14
C VAL A 2 25.65 -21.80 -20.84
N ASN A 3 24.36 -21.57 -20.60
CA ASN A 3 23.75 -20.39 -19.97
C ASN A 3 24.01 -19.02 -20.62
N ASP A 4 23.19 -18.69 -21.64
CA ASP A 4 22.83 -17.29 -21.94
C ASP A 4 21.44 -16.94 -21.35
N TRP A 5 21.12 -17.48 -20.16
CA TRP A 5 19.87 -17.16 -19.41
C TRP A 5 19.94 -15.80 -18.71
N SER A 6 21.08 -15.09 -18.83
CA SER A 6 21.35 -13.82 -18.18
C SER A 6 20.72 -12.62 -18.91
N ARG A 7 20.41 -12.75 -20.20
CA ARG A 7 20.00 -11.60 -21.03
C ARG A 7 18.60 -11.07 -20.76
N ASP A 8 17.72 -11.86 -20.15
CA ASP A 8 16.30 -11.48 -19.92
C ASP A 8 15.93 -11.42 -18.42
N LEU A 9 16.89 -11.15 -17.54
CA LEU A 9 16.59 -10.89 -16.13
C LEU A 9 15.92 -9.51 -15.97
N LEU A 10 14.58 -9.50 -15.99
CA LEU A 10 13.78 -8.34 -15.60
C LEU A 10 13.98 -8.08 -14.10
N LYS A 11 14.83 -7.10 -13.79
CA LYS A 11 15.04 -6.63 -12.41
C LYS A 11 14.19 -5.39 -12.18
N GLU A 12 13.12 -5.56 -11.41
CA GLU A 12 12.28 -4.45 -10.95
C GLU A 12 12.51 -4.24 -9.45
N ASN A 13 12.67 -2.98 -9.04
CA ASN A 13 12.76 -2.61 -7.64
C ASN A 13 11.48 -1.87 -7.28
N LEU A 14 10.88 -2.23 -6.15
CA LEU A 14 9.68 -1.60 -5.64
C LEU A 14 9.93 -1.13 -4.21
N VAL A 15 9.52 0.10 -3.91
CA VAL A 15 9.49 0.63 -2.55
C VAL A 15 8.08 0.45 -2.00
N ILE A 16 7.97 -0.31 -0.91
CA ILE A 16 6.71 -0.53 -0.19
C ILE A 16 6.78 0.26 1.11
N ASP A 17 5.66 0.86 1.51
CA ASP A 17 5.56 1.57 2.78
C ASP A 17 5.84 0.61 3.96
N HIS A 18 6.66 1.07 4.91
CA HIS A 18 7.09 0.31 6.08
C HIS A 18 5.91 -0.02 7.01
N GLN A 19 4.80 0.69 6.91
CA GLN A 19 3.61 0.47 7.76
C GLN A 19 2.90 -0.86 7.47
N ARG A 20 3.16 -1.50 6.33
CA ARG A 20 2.43 -2.70 5.86
C ARG A 20 2.98 -4.03 6.39
N GLY A 21 4.06 -3.97 7.18
CA GLY A 21 4.73 -5.16 7.67
C GLY A 21 5.44 -5.95 6.57
N ASN A 22 5.60 -7.26 6.79
CA ASN A 22 6.31 -8.14 5.87
C ASN A 22 5.40 -8.68 4.75
N ILE A 23 6.02 -9.21 3.68
CA ILE A 23 5.29 -9.93 2.63
C ILE A 23 5.04 -11.36 3.10
N GLU A 24 3.78 -11.77 3.19
CA GLU A 24 3.40 -13.14 3.56
C GLU A 24 3.37 -14.07 2.35
N LYS A 25 2.80 -13.61 1.23
CA LYS A 25 2.60 -14.42 0.01
C LYS A 25 2.77 -13.57 -1.24
N ILE A 26 3.25 -14.21 -2.31
CA ILE A 26 3.36 -13.61 -3.63
C ILE A 26 2.75 -14.55 -4.66
N PHE A 27 1.84 -14.03 -5.48
CA PHE A 27 1.28 -14.72 -6.64
C PHE A 27 1.77 -14.03 -7.91
N ILE A 28 2.37 -14.79 -8.83
CA ILE A 28 2.92 -14.25 -10.09
C ILE A 28 2.02 -14.67 -11.25
N ASN A 29 1.63 -13.70 -12.08
CA ASN A 29 0.94 -13.94 -13.32
C ASN A 29 1.77 -13.42 -14.50
N ASN A 30 2.19 -14.33 -15.37
CA ASN A 30 2.95 -14.00 -16.57
C ASN A 30 2.01 -13.81 -17.77
N TYR A 31 2.34 -12.87 -18.64
CA TYR A 31 1.58 -12.61 -19.87
C TYR A 31 2.52 -12.19 -21.02
N VAL A 32 2.04 -12.33 -22.25
CA VAL A 32 2.73 -11.83 -23.45
C VAL A 32 2.21 -10.43 -23.76
N ARG A 33 3.12 -9.47 -23.87
CA ARG A 33 2.82 -8.08 -24.22
C ARG A 33 2.53 -7.93 -25.71
N THR A 34 2.00 -6.77 -26.11
CA THR A 34 1.67 -6.45 -27.50
C THR A 34 2.89 -6.42 -28.42
N ASP A 35 4.06 -6.09 -27.87
CA ASP A 35 5.36 -6.11 -28.55
C ASP A 35 5.98 -7.52 -28.61
N ARG A 36 5.25 -8.55 -28.19
CA ARG A 36 5.69 -9.95 -28.04
C ARG A 36 6.74 -10.20 -26.96
N SER A 37 7.04 -9.20 -26.11
CA SER A 37 7.88 -9.41 -24.94
C SER A 37 7.10 -10.09 -23.80
N HIS A 38 7.83 -10.62 -22.82
CA HIS A 38 7.23 -11.20 -21.61
C HIS A 38 7.06 -10.13 -20.54
N GLY A 39 5.87 -10.08 -19.94
CA GLY A 39 5.57 -9.27 -18.77
C GLY A 39 5.08 -10.16 -17.63
N PHE A 40 5.13 -9.61 -16.41
CA PHE A 40 4.51 -10.24 -15.26
C PHE A 40 3.75 -9.21 -14.42
N ARG A 41 2.83 -9.71 -13.61
CA ARG A 41 2.21 -9.01 -12.49
C ARG A 41 2.46 -9.82 -11.24
N ALA A 42 2.74 -9.14 -10.13
CA ALA A 42 2.84 -9.78 -8.83
C ALA A 42 1.70 -9.27 -7.96
N LEU A 43 0.91 -10.18 -7.39
CA LEU A 43 -0.01 -9.87 -6.31
C LEU A 43 0.66 -10.26 -5.01
N MET A 44 0.95 -9.27 -4.17
CA MET A 44 1.56 -9.48 -2.86
C MET A 44 0.48 -9.40 -1.79
N VAL A 45 0.53 -10.33 -0.84
CA VAL A 45 -0.26 -10.32 0.39
C VAL A 45 0.67 -9.90 1.50
N MET A 46 0.33 -8.82 2.17
CA MET A 46 1.09 -8.23 3.27
C MET A 46 0.56 -8.72 4.62
N GLU A 47 1.39 -8.59 5.66
CA GLU A 47 1.10 -8.97 7.05
C GLU A 47 -0.09 -8.19 7.65
N ASP A 48 -0.27 -6.93 7.23
CA ASP A 48 -1.43 -6.11 7.59
C ASP A 48 -2.72 -6.50 6.83
N HIS A 49 -2.71 -7.62 6.11
CA HIS A 49 -3.76 -8.11 5.22
C HIS A 49 -4.00 -7.23 3.98
N SER A 50 -3.12 -6.27 3.69
CA SER A 50 -3.21 -5.51 2.45
C SER A 50 -2.80 -6.34 1.23
N LEU A 51 -3.48 -6.11 0.12
CA LEU A 51 -3.22 -6.71 -1.18
C LEU A 51 -2.64 -5.66 -2.11
N LEU A 52 -1.47 -5.92 -2.66
CA LEU A 52 -0.78 -5.01 -3.57
C LEU A 52 -0.59 -5.68 -4.93
N LEU A 53 -1.17 -5.09 -5.98
CA LEU A 53 -0.92 -5.52 -7.35
C LEU A 53 0.20 -4.66 -7.94
N VAL A 54 1.28 -5.33 -8.32
CA VAL A 54 2.49 -4.73 -8.87
C VAL A 54 2.57 -5.04 -10.35
N GLN A 55 2.91 -4.01 -11.12
CA GLN A 55 3.22 -4.12 -12.54
C GLN A 55 4.34 -3.14 -12.86
N GLN A 56 5.42 -3.62 -13.50
CA GLN A 56 6.50 -2.77 -14.02
C GLN A 56 7.16 -1.89 -12.93
N GLY A 57 7.40 -2.47 -11.75
CA GLY A 57 8.00 -1.78 -10.61
C GLY A 57 7.08 -0.82 -9.87
N GLU A 58 5.80 -0.72 -10.26
CA GLU A 58 4.82 0.17 -9.63
C GLU A 58 3.65 -0.60 -9.04
N ILE A 59 3.11 -0.11 -7.92
CA ILE A 59 1.85 -0.58 -7.35
C ILE A 59 0.73 0.06 -8.17
N VAL A 60 0.08 -0.73 -9.03
CA VAL A 60 -1.02 -0.25 -9.89
C VAL A 60 -2.38 -0.34 -9.20
N TRP A 61 -2.46 -1.09 -8.10
CA TRP A 61 -3.65 -1.20 -7.28
C TRP A 61 -3.31 -1.69 -5.88
N SER A 62 -4.02 -1.17 -4.89
CA SER A 62 -3.97 -1.61 -3.50
C SER A 62 -5.38 -1.85 -2.96
N ARG A 63 -5.49 -2.78 -2.01
CA ARG A 63 -6.74 -3.04 -1.28
C ARG A 63 -6.44 -3.43 0.16
N GLU A 64 -7.15 -2.81 1.09
CA GLU A 64 -7.02 -3.07 2.52
C GLU A 64 -8.05 -4.10 2.98
N ASP A 65 -7.72 -5.38 2.92
CA ASP A 65 -8.63 -6.43 3.40
C ASP A 65 -8.69 -6.52 4.94
N GLY A 66 -7.78 -5.85 5.66
CA GLY A 66 -7.87 -5.70 7.12
C GLY A 66 -9.17 -5.02 7.57
N LEU A 67 -9.77 -4.17 6.71
CA LEU A 67 -11.05 -3.52 6.98
C LEU A 67 -12.27 -4.47 6.86
N ALA A 68 -12.08 -5.72 6.41
CA ALA A 68 -13.16 -6.70 6.37
C ALA A 68 -13.55 -7.23 7.77
N SER A 69 -12.73 -7.01 8.79
CA SER A 69 -12.93 -7.52 10.15
C SER A 69 -12.82 -6.43 11.21
N VAL A 70 -13.63 -5.37 11.06
CA VAL A 70 -13.69 -4.29 12.05
C VAL A 70 -14.32 -4.79 13.36
N VAL A 71 -13.58 -4.68 14.46
CA VAL A 71 -14.01 -5.12 15.80
C VAL A 71 -14.77 -4.02 16.55
N ASP A 72 -14.38 -2.76 16.34
CA ASP A 72 -15.00 -1.60 16.99
C ASP A 72 -14.95 -0.37 16.08
N VAL A 73 -15.92 0.54 16.21
CA VAL A 73 -16.02 1.77 15.44
C VAL A 73 -16.39 2.92 16.37
N THR A 74 -15.56 3.96 16.39
CA THR A 74 -15.87 5.22 17.05
C THR A 74 -15.93 6.35 16.02
N THR A 75 -17.00 7.13 16.03
CA THR A 75 -17.13 8.35 15.22
C THR A 75 -16.66 9.56 16.01
N SER A 76 -16.00 10.50 15.35
CA SER A 76 -15.59 11.76 15.96
C SER A 76 -15.87 12.94 15.05
N GLU A 77 -16.11 14.10 15.65
CA GLU A 77 -16.34 15.33 14.93
C GLU A 77 -15.02 15.89 14.37
N LEU A 78 -15.08 16.38 13.12
CA LEU A 78 -13.95 17.10 12.52
C LEU A 78 -13.69 18.40 13.30
N PRO A 79 -12.42 18.82 13.45
CA PRO A 79 -12.11 20.04 14.19
C PRO A 79 -12.70 21.26 13.48
N VAL A 80 -13.28 22.16 14.25
CA VAL A 80 -13.73 23.47 13.76
C VAL A 80 -12.53 24.36 13.42
N GLU A 81 -12.57 25.02 12.26
CA GLU A 81 -11.61 26.07 11.93
C GLU A 81 -11.61 27.15 13.02
N LYS A 82 -10.46 27.37 13.63
CA LYS A 82 -10.22 28.42 14.62
C LYS A 82 -8.91 29.13 14.27
N GLU A 83 -8.74 30.36 14.74
CA GLU A 83 -7.47 31.08 14.57
C GLU A 83 -6.30 30.22 15.08
N GLY A 84 -5.39 29.86 14.17
CA GLY A 84 -4.21 29.03 14.46
C GLY A 84 -4.36 27.53 14.23
N VAL A 85 -5.56 27.00 14.00
CA VAL A 85 -5.81 25.57 13.69
C VAL A 85 -6.40 25.47 12.29
N SER A 86 -5.54 25.16 11.31
CA SER A 86 -5.95 24.89 9.93
C SER A 86 -6.32 23.41 9.79
N VAL A 87 -7.57 23.16 9.40
CA VAL A 87 -8.11 21.81 9.12
C VAL A 87 -7.26 21.07 8.08
N ALA A 88 -6.65 21.79 7.13
CA ALA A 88 -5.80 21.21 6.09
C ALA A 88 -4.52 20.54 6.61
N LYS A 89 -4.02 20.88 7.81
CA LYS A 89 -2.85 20.20 8.41
C LYS A 89 -3.22 18.89 9.11
N VAL A 90 -4.50 18.68 9.39
CA VAL A 90 -5.02 17.54 10.14
C VAL A 90 -5.27 16.33 9.23
N GLU A 91 -5.49 16.56 7.94
CA GLU A 91 -5.72 15.51 6.93
C GLU A 91 -4.51 14.60 6.70
N GLN A 92 -3.33 14.99 7.18
CA GLN A 92 -2.08 14.25 6.94
C GLN A 92 -1.79 13.17 7.99
N ASN A 93 -2.36 13.25 9.20
CA ASN A 93 -2.07 12.27 10.25
C ASN A 93 -3.16 12.21 11.35
N LEU A 94 -3.90 11.10 11.41
CA LEU A 94 -4.93 10.83 12.42
C LEU A 94 -4.38 10.83 13.86
N PHE A 95 -3.12 10.45 14.05
CA PHE A 95 -2.49 10.39 15.38
C PHE A 95 -2.20 11.80 15.94
N GLU A 96 -1.79 12.73 15.09
CA GLU A 96 -1.66 14.15 15.47
C GLU A 96 -3.03 14.77 15.72
N TRP A 97 -4.07 14.33 15.01
CA TRP A 97 -5.45 14.73 15.26
C TRP A 97 -5.97 14.27 16.64
N LEU A 98 -5.72 13.02 17.03
CA LEU A 98 -6.15 12.48 18.34
C LEU A 98 -5.55 13.26 19.53
N LYS A 99 -4.33 13.78 19.39
CA LYS A 99 -3.68 14.61 20.44
C LYS A 99 -4.40 15.93 20.70
N VAL A 100 -5.14 16.44 19.73
CA VAL A 100 -5.86 17.73 19.82
C VAL A 100 -7.31 17.53 20.27
N CYS A 101 -7.85 16.30 20.17
CA CYS A 101 -9.19 15.99 20.63
C CYS A 101 -9.25 15.94 22.19
N PRO A 102 -10.20 16.65 22.83
CA PRO A 102 -10.35 16.66 24.29
C PRO A 102 -10.80 15.34 24.91
N LEU A 103 -10.99 14.28 24.11
CA LEU A 103 -11.35 12.94 24.56
C LEU A 103 -10.16 12.11 25.09
N TYR A 104 -8.93 12.63 25.02
CA TYR A 104 -7.75 12.06 25.68
C TYR A 104 -7.43 12.82 26.99
N VAL A 105 -8.31 12.74 28.00
CA VAL A 105 -7.99 12.92 29.43
C VAL A 105 -8.71 11.85 30.23
#